data_AF-A0A2G9T917-F1
#
_entry.id   AF-A0A2G9T917-F1
#
_cell.length_a   1.000
_cell.length_b   1.000
_cell.length_c   1.000
_cell.angle_alpha   90.00
_cell.angle_beta   90.00
_cell.angle_gamma   90.00
#
_symmetry.space_group_name_H-M   'P 1'
#
loop_
_entity.id
_entity.type
_entity.pdbx_description
1 polymer ?
#
loop_
_entity_poly.entity_id
_entity_poly.type
_entity_poly.pdbx_seq_one_letter_code
_entity_poly.pdbx_strand_id
1 'polypeptide(L)'
;MVFGNGTLWTNYRMKLTGPCDMNLKRFPFDQQKCFLTFESSVEQHFLVVLGMMRYNYNTGEVRMQWNQPYPVMLLKPIQLPDFEMVNFSVIAVEQ
;
A
#
# COMPACT_ATOMS: atom_id res chain seq x y z
N MET A 1 -15.12 -13.88 -2.68
CA MET A 1 -16.55 -14.21 -2.46
C MET A 1 -17.37 -13.38 -3.44
N VAL A 2 -18.38 -13.98 -4.06
CA VAL A 2 -19.29 -13.28 -4.98
C VAL A 2 -20.60 -13.00 -4.22
N PHE A 3 -21.06 -11.76 -4.25
CA PHE A 3 -22.37 -11.39 -3.72
C PHE A 3 -23.44 -11.50 -4.80
N GLY A 4 -24.70 -11.74 -4.42
CA GLY A 4 -25.82 -11.89 -5.37
C GLY A 4 -26.14 -10.66 -6.22
N ASN A 5 -25.59 -9.49 -5.88
CA ASN A 5 -25.65 -8.25 -6.66
C ASN A 5 -24.49 -8.11 -7.68
N GLY A 6 -23.65 -9.14 -7.86
CA GLY A 6 -22.49 -9.12 -8.76
C GLY A 6 -21.21 -8.51 -8.16
N THR A 7 -21.24 -7.98 -6.94
CA THR A 7 -20.02 -7.46 -6.28
C THR A 7 -19.07 -8.59 -5.90
N LEU A 8 -17.77 -8.38 -6.13
CA LEU A 8 -16.70 -9.30 -5.73
C LEU A 8 -15.96 -8.77 -4.50
N TRP A 9 -15.92 -9.57 -3.44
CA TRP A 9 -15.03 -9.34 -2.31
C TRP A 9 -13.78 -10.21 -2.41
N THR A 10 -12.61 -9.58 -2.45
CA THR A 10 -11.32 -10.25 -2.42
C THR A 10 -10.58 -9.88 -1.13
N ASN A 11 -9.97 -10.87 -0.49
CA ASN A 11 -9.14 -10.67 0.69
C ASN A 11 -7.86 -11.46 0.51
N TYR A 12 -6.72 -10.76 0.55
CA TYR A 12 -5.40 -11.35 0.35
C TYR A 12 -4.50 -10.96 1.52
N ARG A 13 -3.76 -11.92 2.05
CA ARG A 13 -2.69 -11.67 3.03
C ARG A 13 -1.38 -11.47 2.27
N MET A 14 -0.97 -10.23 2.13
CA MET A 14 0.26 -9.86 1.43
C MET A 14 1.36 -9.50 2.43
N LYS A 15 2.62 -9.88 2.14
CA LYS A 15 3.81 -9.35 2.81
C LYS A 15 4.50 -8.43 1.81
N LEU A 16 4.54 -7.14 2.11
CA LEU A 16 5.11 -6.12 1.23
C LEU A 16 6.42 -5.61 1.81
N THR A 17 7.39 -5.36 0.94
CA THR A 17 8.63 -4.66 1.23
C THR A 17 8.70 -3.49 0.26
N GLY A 18 8.41 -2.28 0.73
CA GLY A 18 8.51 -1.05 -0.05
C GLY A 18 9.83 -0.32 0.21
N PRO A 19 10.33 0.50 -0.72
CA PRO A 19 11.41 1.44 -0.45
C PRO A 19 10.92 2.51 0.55
N CYS A 20 11.76 2.87 1.51
CA CYS A 20 11.56 4.03 2.38
C CYS A 20 12.86 4.83 2.43
N ASP A 21 12.79 6.10 2.08
CA ASP A 21 13.94 7.02 2.19
C ASP A 21 14.08 7.46 3.65
N MET A 22 15.20 7.08 4.28
CA MET A 22 15.45 7.31 5.71
C MET A 22 16.54 8.36 5.90
N ASN A 23 16.15 9.48 6.52
CA ASN A 23 17.04 10.62 6.74
C ASN A 23 17.72 10.54 8.12
N LEU A 24 18.89 9.89 8.17
CA LEU A 24 19.63 9.57 9.40
C LEU A 24 20.40 10.77 10.03
N LYS A 25 20.16 12.01 9.59
CA LYS A 25 20.90 13.22 10.04
C LYS A 25 20.80 13.54 11.53
N ARG A 26 19.88 12.91 12.27
CA ARG A 26 19.63 13.16 13.71
C ARG A 26 19.60 11.88 14.56
N PHE A 27 20.21 10.80 14.06
CA PHE A 27 20.30 9.54 14.81
C PHE A 27 20.93 9.75 16.20
N PRO A 28 20.37 9.18 17.29
CA PRO A 28 19.25 8.23 17.36
C PRO A 28 17.87 8.87 17.68
N PHE A 29 17.70 10.18 17.50
CA PHE A 29 16.46 10.91 17.80
C PHE A 29 15.75 11.43 16.53
N ASP A 30 15.89 10.68 15.44
CA ASP A 30 15.30 10.96 14.14
C ASP A 30 13.84 10.48 14.03
N GLN A 31 13.06 11.15 13.17
CA GLN A 31 11.69 10.77 12.84
C GLN A 31 11.64 10.37 11.37
N GLN A 32 11.35 9.10 11.09
CA GLN A 32 11.23 8.58 9.74
C GLN A 32 9.78 8.56 9.25
N LYS A 33 9.57 8.88 7.97
CA LYS A 33 8.27 8.87 7.32
C LYS A 33 8.31 7.96 6.10
N CYS A 34 7.74 6.77 6.23
CA CYS A 34 7.62 5.82 5.13
C CYS A 34 6.23 5.89 4.49
N PHE A 35 6.17 5.73 3.18
CA PHE A 35 4.93 5.70 2.42
C PHE A 35 4.77 4.33 1.74
N LEU A 36 3.55 3.81 1.72
CA LEU A 36 3.19 2.59 0.98
C LEU A 36 2.12 2.97 -0.04
N THR A 37 2.55 3.26 -1.26
CA THR A 37 1.65 3.56 -2.37
C THR A 37 1.13 2.26 -2.96
N PHE A 38 -0.19 2.14 -3.07
CA PHE A 38 -0.86 1.08 -3.84
C PHE A 38 -1.30 1.68 -5.16
N GLU A 39 -0.65 1.29 -6.25
CA GLU A 39 -1.05 1.69 -7.59
C GLU A 39 -1.87 0.58 -8.27
N SER A 40 -2.76 0.96 -9.18
CA SER A 40 -3.46 0.03 -10.09
C SER A 40 -2.61 -0.38 -11.29
N SER A 41 -1.45 0.27 -11.48
CA SER A 41 -0.38 -0.21 -12.35
C SER A 41 0.09 -1.58 -11.83
N VAL A 42 0.15 -2.58 -12.72
CA VAL A 42 0.56 -3.94 -12.35
C VAL A 42 2.08 -3.99 -12.19
N GLU A 43 2.60 -3.49 -11.06
CA GLU A 43 4.02 -3.62 -10.71
C GLU A 43 4.28 -4.02 -9.24
N GLN A 44 3.43 -4.90 -8.71
CA GLN A 44 3.83 -5.82 -7.63
C GLN A 44 4.28 -7.18 -8.19
N HIS A 45 5.29 -7.13 -9.06
CA HIS A 45 6.28 -8.20 -9.19
C HIS A 45 7.66 -7.56 -9.28
N PHE A 46 8.46 -7.78 -8.25
CA PHE A 46 9.91 -7.62 -8.33
C PHE A 46 10.41 -8.45 -9.53
N LEU A 47 11.19 -7.84 -10.42
CA LEU A 47 11.72 -8.41 -11.67
C LEU A 47 12.27 -9.84 -11.44
N VAL A 48 12.22 -10.82 -12.36
CA VAL A 48 12.35 -10.83 -13.84
C VAL A 48 11.39 -11.91 -14.43
N VAL A 49 11.23 -12.18 -15.74
CA VAL A 49 12.07 -12.01 -16.94
C VAL A 49 11.21 -11.76 -18.21
N LEU A 50 11.84 -11.39 -19.32
CA LEU A 50 11.40 -11.62 -20.72
C LEU A 50 9.89 -11.42 -21.04
N GLY A 51 9.41 -10.17 -20.94
CA GLY A 51 8.50 -9.59 -21.94
C GLY A 51 7.09 -10.16 -22.10
N MET A 52 6.26 -10.14 -21.05
CA MET A 52 4.79 -10.33 -21.04
C MET A 52 4.30 -9.87 -19.65
N MET A 53 3.25 -9.08 -19.40
CA MET A 53 2.27 -8.34 -20.23
C MET A 53 2.08 -6.94 -19.59
N ARG A 54 1.91 -5.86 -20.38
CA ARG A 54 1.48 -4.55 -19.83
C ARG A 54 -0.05 -4.43 -19.92
N TYR A 55 -0.77 -4.68 -18.84
CA TYR A 55 -2.17 -4.28 -18.71
C TYR A 55 -2.24 -2.87 -18.10
N ASN A 56 -2.23 -1.86 -18.98
CA ASN A 56 -2.56 -0.48 -18.61
C ASN A 56 -4.07 -0.38 -18.41
N TYR A 57 -4.56 -0.63 -17.19
CA TYR A 57 -5.89 -0.17 -16.81
C TYR A 57 -5.83 1.35 -16.66
N ASN A 58 -6.51 2.06 -17.56
CA ASN A 58 -6.56 3.51 -17.55
C ASN A 58 -7.39 3.99 -16.33
N THR A 59 -7.14 5.20 -15.81
CA THR A 59 -7.93 5.77 -14.69
C THR A 59 -9.41 5.99 -15.04
N GLY A 60 -9.75 5.97 -16.33
CA GLY A 60 -11.13 5.93 -16.83
C GLY A 60 -11.83 4.55 -16.73
N GLU A 61 -11.09 3.46 -16.52
CA GLU A 61 -11.63 2.09 -16.43
C GLU A 61 -11.64 1.56 -15.00
N VAL A 62 -10.61 1.87 -14.20
CA VAL A 62 -10.47 1.41 -12.82
C VAL A 62 -10.15 2.59 -11.90
N ARG A 63 -10.98 2.81 -10.89
CA ARG A 63 -10.74 3.78 -9.82
C ARG A 63 -10.60 3.06 -8.49
N MET A 64 -9.43 3.19 -7.86
CA MET A 64 -9.22 2.74 -6.49
C MET A 64 -9.76 3.79 -5.52
N GLN A 65 -10.53 3.35 -4.51
CA GLN A 65 -11.05 4.21 -3.46
C GLN A 65 -10.86 3.55 -2.10
N TRP A 66 -10.46 4.35 -1.13
CA TRP A 66 -10.32 3.92 0.26
C TRP A 66 -11.71 3.70 0.90
N ASN A 67 -11.89 2.57 1.57
CA ASN A 67 -13.15 2.24 2.23
C ASN A 67 -13.44 3.21 3.40
N GLN A 68 -14.67 3.73 3.48
CA GLN A 68 -15.07 4.68 4.51
C GLN A 68 -15.92 3.99 5.61
N PRO A 69 -15.88 4.46 6.87
CA PRO A 69 -15.04 5.54 7.40
C PRO A 69 -13.63 5.10 7.81
N TYR A 70 -13.36 3.79 7.87
CA TYR A 70 -12.08 3.23 8.33
C TYR A 70 -11.31 2.58 7.17
N PRO A 71 -10.36 3.30 6.54
CA PRO A 71 -9.62 2.80 5.37
C PRO A 71 -8.48 1.85 5.74
N VAL A 72 -7.92 2.00 6.94
CA VAL A 72 -6.87 1.17 7.52
C VAL A 72 -7.23 0.88 8.97
N MET A 73 -7.17 -0.40 9.36
CA MET A 73 -7.43 -0.85 10.73
C MET A 73 -6.26 -1.69 11.24
N LEU A 74 -5.70 -1.30 12.37
CA LEU A 74 -4.63 -2.03 13.06
C LEU A 74 -5.23 -3.15 13.91
N LEU A 75 -5.04 -4.40 13.48
CA LEU A 75 -5.49 -5.59 14.21
C LEU A 75 -4.76 -5.78 15.55
N LYS A 76 -3.52 -5.30 15.64
CA LYS A 76 -2.64 -5.32 16.82
C LYS A 76 -1.72 -4.09 16.77
N PRO A 77 -1.22 -3.59 17.91
CA PRO A 77 -0.17 -2.58 17.91
C PRO A 77 1.08 -3.12 17.19
N ILE A 78 1.65 -2.33 16.30
CA ILE A 78 2.89 -2.65 15.59
C ILE A 78 4.05 -2.22 16.50
N GLN A 79 4.71 -3.19 17.12
CA GLN A 79 5.94 -2.98 17.88
C GLN A 79 7.12 -3.34 16.96
N LEU A 80 8.00 -2.38 16.70
CA LEU A 80 9.31 -2.62 16.08
C LEU A 80 10.37 -2.61 17.19
N PRO A 81 11.51 -3.33 17.04
CA PRO A 81 12.55 -3.36 18.07
C PRO A 81 13.19 -1.98 18.31
N ASP A 82 13.37 -1.19 17.24
CA ASP A 82 14.12 0.07 17.28
C ASP A 82 13.25 1.33 17.04
N PHE A 83 11.95 1.16 16.73
CA PHE A 83 11.06 2.25 16.32
C PHE A 83 9.66 2.11 16.94
N GLU A 84 9.01 3.24 17.21
CA GLU A 84 7.60 3.31 17.61
C GLU A 84 6.77 4.01 16.53
N MET A 85 5.62 3.42 16.16
CA MET A 85 4.70 4.02 15.20
C MET A 85 3.83 5.08 15.87
N VAL A 86 4.25 6.35 15.77
CA VAL A 86 3.55 7.49 16.40
C VAL A 86 2.24 7.85 15.67
N ASN A 87 2.22 7.83 14.34
CA ASN A 87 1.04 8.12 13.53
C ASN A 87 1.03 7.39 12.19
N PHE A 88 -0.14 7.37 11.55
CA PHE A 88 -0.31 6.99 10.14
C PHE A 88 -1.37 7.90 9.51
N SER A 89 -1.25 8.12 8.20
CA SER A 89 -2.19 8.91 7.40
C SER A 89 -2.45 8.23 6.08
N VAL A 90 -3.69 8.31 5.60
CA VAL A 90 -4.10 7.72 4.33
C VAL A 90 -4.40 8.84 3.35
N ILE A 91 -3.82 8.77 2.16
CA ILE A 91 -3.95 9.77 1.09
C ILE A 91 -4.43 9.04 -0.16
N ALA A 92 -5.42 9.59 -0.85
CA ALA A 92 -5.75 9.19 -2.22
C ALA A 92 -4.89 10.03 -3.16
N VAL A 93 -4.08 9.39 -3.99
CA VAL A 93 -3.31 10.05 -5.05
C VAL A 93 -4.07 9.81 -6.36
N GLU A 94 -4.74 10.83 -6.87
CA GLU A 94 -5.24 10.81 -8.25
C GLU A 94 -4.10 11.29 -9.16
N GLN A 95 -3.74 10.46 -10.14
CA GLN A 95 -2.75 10.74 -11.19
C GLN A 95 -3.47 11.15 -12.48
#